data_AF-A0A844HRG5-F1
#
_entry.id   AF-A0A844HRG5-F1
#
_cell.length_a   1.000
_cell.length_b   1.000
_cell.length_c   1.000
_cell.angle_alpha   90.00
_cell.angle_beta   90.00
_cell.angle_gamma   90.00
#
_symmetry.space_group_name_H-M   'P 1'
#
loop_
_entity.id
_entity.type
_entity.pdbx_description
1 polymer ?
#
loop_
_entity_poly.entity_id
_entity_poly.type
_entity_poly.pdbx_seq_one_letter_code
_entity_poly.pdbx_strand_id
1 'polypeptide(L)' 'MPHPLLRLGLGIAAGFLLKSALDARRDRSAPRLESIRDAGPKAMAAPPRNWDVVDEQADQSFPASDPPGNY' A
#
# COMPACT_ATOMS: atom_id res chain seq x y z
N MET A 1 -47.64 -9.31 -21.08
CA MET A 1 -46.77 -10.16 -20.24
C MET A 1 -45.48 -9.39 -19.93
N PRO A 2 -45.16 -9.08 -18.66
CA PRO A 2 -43.98 -8.29 -18.33
C PRO A 2 -42.70 -9.11 -18.55
N HIS A 3 -41.75 -8.55 -19.28
CA HIS A 3 -40.55 -9.21 -19.81
C HIS A 3 -39.51 -9.43 -18.68
N PRO A 4 -39.30 -10.67 -18.18
CA PRO A 4 -38.39 -10.92 -17.06
C PRO A 4 -36.93 -10.59 -17.40
N LEU A 5 -36.56 -10.68 -18.67
CA LEU A 5 -35.20 -10.43 -19.18
C LEU A 5 -34.80 -8.95 -19.15
N LEU A 6 -35.76 -8.03 -19.33
CA LEU A 6 -35.49 -6.57 -19.32
C LEU A 6 -35.16 -6.07 -17.89
N ARG A 7 -35.75 -6.71 -16.87
CA ARG A 7 -35.51 -6.37 -15.46
C ARG A 7 -34.17 -6.89 -14.95
N LEU A 8 -33.68 -8.02 -15.49
CA LEU A 8 -32.37 -8.58 -15.15
C LEU A 8 -31.21 -7.73 -15.70
N GLY A 9 -31.34 -7.25 -16.95
CA GLY A 9 -30.32 -6.38 -17.57
C GLY A 9 -30.17 -5.02 -16.86
N LEU A 10 -31.28 -4.44 -16.38
CA LEU A 10 -31.26 -3.17 -15.65
C LEU A 10 -30.54 -3.28 -14.29
N GLY A 11 -30.69 -4.41 -13.60
CA GLY A 11 -30.02 -4.66 -12.32
C GLY A 11 -28.50 -4.77 -12.44
N ILE A 12 -28.03 -5.43 -13.51
CA ILE A 12 -26.59 -5.57 -13.80
C ILE A 12 -25.99 -4.18 -14.10
N ALA A 13 -26.63 -3.39 -14.97
CA ALA A 13 -26.15 -2.05 -15.31
C ALA A 13 -26.10 -1.11 -14.08
N ALA A 14 -27.13 -1.17 -13.23
CA ALA A 14 -27.16 -0.40 -11.97
C ALA A 14 -26.06 -0.85 -11.00
N GLY A 15 -25.79 -2.15 -10.90
CA GLY A 15 -24.70 -2.70 -10.10
C GLY A 15 -23.31 -2.24 -10.57
N PHE A 16 -23.06 -2.26 -11.88
CA PHE A 16 -21.82 -1.75 -12.46
C PHE A 16 -21.64 -0.24 -12.25
N LEU A 17 -22.70 0.55 -12.43
CA LEU A 17 -22.67 1.99 -12.15
C LEU A 17 -22.37 2.29 -10.69
N LEU A 18 -23.05 1.61 -9.75
CA LEU A 18 -22.81 1.76 -8.32
C LEU A 18 -21.37 1.39 -7.94
N LYS A 19 -20.86 0.26 -8.45
CA LYS A 19 -19.49 -0.16 -8.19
C LYS A 19 -18.47 0.83 -8.76
N SER A 20 -18.65 1.31 -9.98
CA SER A 20 -17.75 2.31 -10.57
C SER A 20 -17.71 3.62 -9.76
N ALA A 21 -18.88 4.05 -9.26
CA ALA A 21 -18.98 5.25 -8.44
C ALA A 21 -18.29 5.06 -7.09
N LEU A 22 -18.40 3.89 -6.46
CA LEU A 22 -17.72 3.54 -5.22
C LEU A 22 -16.20 3.44 -5.40
N ASP A 23 -15.72 2.77 -6.45
CA ASP A 23 -14.29 2.63 -6.74
C ASP A 23 -13.66 4.02 -7.00
N ALA A 24 -14.35 4.92 -7.72
CA ALA A 24 -13.92 6.31 -7.91
C ALA A 24 -13.88 7.15 -6.61
N ARG A 25 -14.55 6.72 -5.54
CA ARG A 25 -14.40 7.34 -4.20
C ARG A 25 -13.22 6.75 -3.45
N ARG A 26 -12.91 5.47 -3.64
CA ARG A 26 -11.83 4.75 -2.95
C ARG A 26 -10.44 5.25 -3.34
N ASP A 27 -10.25 5.57 -4.62
CA ASP A 27 -8.96 6.07 -5.12
C ASP A 27 -8.55 7.43 -4.55
N ARG A 28 -9.48 8.18 -3.93
CA ARG A 28 -9.17 9.49 -3.35
C ARG A 28 -8.61 9.44 -1.93
N SER A 29 -8.57 8.27 -1.29
CA SER A 29 -8.24 8.16 0.14
C SER A 29 -7.02 7.30 0.46
N ALA A 30 -6.43 6.62 -0.53
CA ALA A 30 -5.16 5.94 -0.29
C ALA A 30 -4.05 7.00 -0.24
N PRO A 31 -3.32 7.16 0.88
CA PRO A 31 -2.13 8.00 0.90
C PRO A 31 -1.20 7.50 -0.20
N ARG A 32 -0.66 8.41 -1.01
CA ARG A 32 0.43 8.08 -1.92
C ARG A 32 1.54 7.54 -1.05
N LEU A 33 1.83 6.24 -1.14
CA LEU A 33 2.99 5.65 -0.49
C LEU A 33 4.19 6.45 -0.97
N GLU A 34 4.75 7.29 -0.10
CA GLU A 34 6.02 7.94 -0.36
C GLU A 34 7.05 6.85 -0.66
N SER A 35 8.00 7.14 -1.55
CA SER A 35 9.06 6.17 -1.83
C SER A 35 9.84 5.93 -0.54
N ILE A 36 9.71 4.72 0.01
CA ILE A 36 10.52 4.29 1.14
C ILE A 36 11.97 4.25 0.66
N ARG A 37 12.88 4.92 1.37
CA ARG A 37 14.30 4.85 1.03
C ARG A 37 14.82 3.44 1.27
N ASP A 38 15.83 3.04 0.50
CA ASP A 38 16.58 1.82 0.80
C ASP A 38 17.26 1.93 2.18
N ALA A 39 17.49 0.78 2.82
CA ALA A 39 18.26 0.68 4.05
C ALA A 39 19.78 0.77 3.78
N GLY A 40 20.52 1.10 4.83
CA GLY A 40 21.98 1.13 4.87
C GLY A 40 22.61 2.49 4.59
N PRO A 41 23.93 2.60 4.83
CA PRO A 41 24.65 3.87 4.78
C PRO A 41 24.71 4.46 3.36
N LYS A 42 24.61 3.64 2.31
CA LYS A 42 24.63 4.11 0.91
C LYS A 42 23.41 4.93 0.52
N ALA A 43 22.29 4.70 1.20
CA ALA A 43 21.05 5.44 1.00
C ALA A 43 20.98 6.72 1.87
N MET A 44 21.98 6.95 2.74
CA MET A 44 22.04 8.13 3.59
C MET A 44 22.69 9.31 2.86
N ALA A 45 22.14 10.51 3.03
CA ALA A 45 22.73 11.73 2.51
C ALA A 45 24.09 12.06 3.15
N ALA A 46 24.30 11.63 4.41
CA ALA A 46 25.53 11.82 5.16
C ALA A 46 25.81 10.56 6.00
N PRO A 47 26.43 9.52 5.41
CA PRO A 47 26.71 8.28 6.13
C PRO A 47 27.76 8.48 7.23
N PRO A 48 27.66 7.76 8.35
CA PRO A 48 28.69 7.76 9.38
C PRO A 48 29.99 7.11 8.87
N ARG A 49 31.12 7.48 9.47
CA ARG A 49 32.44 6.92 9.10
C ARG A 49 32.57 5.45 9.45
N ASN A 50 31.95 5.05 10.56
CA ASN A 50 31.90 3.68 11.03
C ASN A 50 30.44 3.24 10.98
N TRP A 51 30.21 2.02 10.53
CA TRP A 51 28.89 1.38 10.47
C TRP A 51 29.06 -0.04 10.99
N ASP A 52 28.34 -0.37 12.05
CA ASP A 52 28.41 -1.69 12.66
C ASP A 52 27.08 -2.45 12.56
N VAL A 53 27.04 -3.63 13.18
CA VAL A 53 25.86 -4.50 13.15
C VAL A 53 24.68 -3.92 13.94
N VAL A 54 24.94 -3.08 14.95
CA VAL A 54 23.89 -2.41 15.73
C VAL A 54 23.25 -1.33 14.86
N ASP A 55 24.05 -0.56 14.11
CA ASP A 55 23.56 0.43 13.15
C ASP A 55 22.68 -0.24 12.07
N GLU A 56 23.13 -1.37 11.52
CA GLU A 56 22.39 -2.13 10.50
C GLU A 56 21.05 -2.64 11.05
N GLN A 57 21.04 -3.22 12.25
CA GLN A 57 19.82 -3.72 12.89
C GLN A 57 18.85 -2.59 13.23
N ALA A 58 19.37 -1.43 13.66
CA ALA A 58 18.54 -0.27 13.93
C ALA A 58 17.90 0.27 12.63
N ASP A 59 18.64 0.33 11.53
CA ASP A 59 18.11 0.83 10.25
C ASP A 59 17.05 -0.11 9.63
N GLN A 60 17.21 -1.43 9.80
CA GLN A 60 16.25 -2.43 9.31
C GLN A 60 14.98 -2.59 10.17
N SER A 61 14.93 -1.98 11.36
CA SER A 61 13.80 -2.10 12.28
C SER A 61 12.54 -1.31 11.87
N PHE A 62 12.61 -0.54 10.78
CA PHE A 62 11.47 0.23 10.27
C PHE A 62 11.15 -0.13 8.81
N PRO A 63 9.87 -0.36 8.43
CA PRO A 63 8.64 -0.27 9.24
C PRO A 63 8.28 -1.55 10.01
N ALA A 64 9.05 -2.63 9.87
CA ALA A 64 8.75 -3.94 10.45
C ALA A 64 9.22 -4.03 11.91
N SER A 65 8.27 -4.00 12.85
CA SER A 65 8.46 -4.10 14.31
C SER A 65 9.11 -5.40 14.80
N ASP A 66 9.60 -6.29 13.93
CA ASP A 66 10.22 -7.53 14.36
C ASP A 66 11.61 -7.23 14.96
N PRO A 67 11.87 -7.62 16.21
CA PRO A 67 13.20 -7.48 16.79
C PRO A 67 14.22 -8.31 15.97
N PRO A 68 15.48 -7.85 15.83
CA PRO A 68 16.49 -8.58 15.09
C PRO A 68 16.68 -9.98 15.67
N GLY A 69 16.42 -11.00 14.85
CA GLY A 69 16.48 -12.42 15.23
C GLY A 69 17.91 -12.97 15.32
N ASN A 70 18.81 -12.30 16.03
CA ASN A 70 20.22 -12.67 16.12
C ASN A 70 20.58 -13.42 17.42
N TYR A 71 19.66 -14.28 17.89
CA TYR A 71 19.83 -15.15 19.08
C TYR A 71 20.47 -16.49 18.72
#